data_AF-A0A1X1QU19-F1
#
_entry.id   AF-A0A1X1QU19-F1
#
_cell.length_a   1.000
_cell.length_b   1.000
_cell.length_c   1.000
_cell.angle_alpha   90.00
_cell.angle_beta   90.00
_cell.angle_gamma   90.00
#
_symmetry.space_group_name_H-M   'P 1'
#
loop_
_entity.id
_entity.type
_entity.pdbx_description
1 polymer ?
#
loop_
_entity_poly.entity_id
_entity_poly.type
_entity_poly.pdbx_seq_one_letter_code
_entity_poly.pdbx_strand_id
1 'polypeptide(L)'
;MEKIAEAGRGILVVIRQCEDNKSLVEHIHQYQLQDNGVVTESSSLAKIADWRTTGTGARILADLGVHRLKVMGIEKKYFGLSGYNLQVVEHTE
;
A
#
# COMPACT_ATOMS: atom_id res chain seq x y z
N MET A 1 -7.57 -1.49 -12.37
CA MET A 1 -7.78 -0.20 -13.05
C MET A 1 -9.19 -0.06 -13.59
N GLU A 2 -9.83 -1.14 -14.04
CA GLU A 2 -11.21 -1.16 -14.54
C GLU A 2 -12.20 -0.41 -13.64
N LYS A 3 -12.28 -0.75 -12.34
CA LYS A 3 -13.16 -0.06 -11.38
C LYS A 3 -12.93 1.47 -11.29
N ILE A 4 -11.70 1.96 -11.50
CA ILE A 4 -11.40 3.41 -11.51
C ILE A 4 -11.89 4.04 -12.82
N ALA A 5 -11.73 3.32 -13.93
CA ALA A 5 -12.21 3.77 -15.24
C ALA A 5 -13.75 3.81 -15.29
N GLU A 6 -14.44 2.83 -14.71
CA GLU A 6 -15.90 2.81 -14.59
C GLU A 6 -16.43 3.99 -13.75
N ALA A 7 -15.72 4.38 -12.70
CA ALA A 7 -16.06 5.56 -11.90
C ALA A 7 -15.85 6.90 -12.64
N GLY A 8 -15.17 6.90 -13.79
CA GLY A 8 -14.85 8.07 -14.60
C GLY A 8 -13.84 9.03 -13.99
N ARG A 9 -13.52 8.89 -12.70
CA ARG A 9 -12.52 9.70 -11.97
C ARG A 9 -11.97 8.93 -10.78
N GLY A 10 -10.65 8.82 -10.71
CA GLY A 10 -9.96 8.29 -9.54
C GLY A 10 -8.44 8.47 -9.64
N ILE A 11 -7.74 8.17 -8.54
CA ILE A 11 -6.29 8.34 -8.42
C ILE A 11 -5.71 7.00 -7.96
N LEU A 12 -4.68 6.52 -8.65
CA LEU A 12 -3.86 5.39 -8.23
C LEU A 12 -2.47 5.89 -7.84
N VAL A 13 -2.10 5.69 -6.58
CA VAL A 13 -0.76 6.04 -6.08
C VAL A 13 0.07 4.77 -5.98
N VAL A 14 1.12 4.66 -6.81
CA VAL A 14 2.08 3.56 -6.77
C VAL A 14 3.36 4.07 -6.12
N ILE A 15 3.67 3.57 -4.93
CA ILE A 15 4.89 3.93 -4.21
C ILE A 15 5.90 2.80 -4.40
N ARG A 16 6.97 3.09 -5.14
CA ARG A 16 8.07 2.15 -5.29
C ARG A 16 8.76 1.97 -3.94
N GLN A 17 8.82 0.72 -3.48
CA GLN A 17 9.69 0.37 -2.36
C GLN A 17 11.14 0.34 -2.86
N CYS A 18 12.04 0.98 -2.11
CA CYS A 18 13.45 0.88 -2.39
C CYS A 18 13.94 -0.45 -1.81
N GLU A 19 14.01 -1.48 -2.65
CA GLU A 19 14.60 -2.77 -2.31
C GLU A 19 16.05 -2.79 -2.78
N ASP A 20 16.94 -3.32 -1.96
CA ASP A 20 18.33 -3.58 -2.34
C ASP A 20 18.45 -4.90 -3.10
N ASN A 21 19.52 -5.07 -3.89
CA ASN A 21 19.81 -6.32 -4.61
C ASN A 21 19.79 -7.53 -3.68
N LYS A 22 20.24 -7.38 -2.43
CA LYS A 22 20.19 -8.44 -1.43
C LYS A 22 18.76 -8.86 -1.09
N SER A 23 17.85 -7.90 -0.92
CA SER A 23 16.44 -8.16 -0.60
C SER A 23 15.74 -8.93 -1.73
N LEU A 24 16.06 -8.62 -2.98
CA LEU A 24 15.53 -9.33 -4.14
C LEU A 24 15.99 -10.81 -4.15
N VAL A 25 17.27 -11.07 -3.88
CA VAL A 25 17.81 -12.43 -3.80
C VAL A 25 17.17 -13.21 -2.65
N GLU A 26 16.96 -12.57 -1.49
CA GLU A 26 16.26 -13.19 -0.37
C GLU A 26 14.81 -13.55 -0.73
N HIS A 27 14.08 -12.67 -1.43
CA HIS A 27 12.72 -13.00 -1.90
C HIS A 27 12.70 -14.20 -2.85
N ILE A 28 13.62 -14.27 -3.81
CA ILE A 28 13.72 -15.43 -4.73
C ILE A 28 13.98 -16.72 -3.94
N HIS A 29 14.89 -16.68 -2.97
CA HIS A 29 15.19 -17.84 -2.14
C HIS A 29 14.00 -18.26 -1.28
N GLN A 30 13.26 -17.30 -0.72
CA GLN A 30 12.03 -17.57 0.03
C GLN A 30 10.96 -18.23 -0.85
N TYR A 31 10.76 -17.76 -2.08
CA TYR A 31 9.83 -18.40 -3.02
C TYR A 31 10.24 -19.84 -3.35
N GLN A 32 11.54 -20.10 -3.50
CA GLN A 32 12.04 -21.47 -3.71
C GLN A 32 11.80 -22.36 -2.48
N LEU A 33 11.99 -21.84 -1.26
CA LEU A 33 11.71 -22.59 -0.03
C LEU A 33 10.22 -22.93 0.09
N GLN A 34 9.35 -21.99 -0.26
CA GLN A 34 7.90 -22.19 -0.27
C GLN A 34 7.47 -23.24 -1.30
N ASP A 35 8.04 -23.23 -2.51
CA ASP A 35 7.78 -24.24 -3.55
C ASP A 35 8.20 -25.65 -3.10
N ASN A 36 9.28 -25.73 -2.32
CA ASN A 36 9.75 -26.98 -1.71
C ASN A 36 9.00 -27.37 -0.42
N GLY A 37 7.90 -26.69 -0.08
CA GLY A 37 7.03 -27.03 1.06
C GLY A 37 7.56 -26.60 2.43
N VAL A 38 8.60 -25.76 2.48
CA VAL A 38 9.14 -25.22 3.75
C VAL A 38 8.35 -23.98 4.13
N VAL A 39 7.61 -24.05 5.24
CA VAL A 39 6.85 -22.91 5.78
C VAL A 39 7.82 -21.93 6.43
N THR A 40 8.15 -20.85 5.73
CA THR A 40 8.87 -19.71 6.31
C THR A 40 7.87 -18.66 6.78
N GLU A 41 7.88 -18.36 8.08
CA GLU A 41 7.04 -17.32 8.69
C GLU A 41 7.58 -15.92 8.31
N SER A 42 7.24 -15.47 7.10
CA SER A 42 7.71 -14.23 6.48
C SER A 42 7.05 -12.96 7.05
N SER A 43 6.90 -12.83 8.37
CA SER A 43 6.00 -11.83 8.97
C SER A 43 6.66 -10.54 9.49
N SER A 44 7.99 -10.45 9.56
CA SER A 44 8.65 -9.34 10.26
C SER A 44 9.05 -8.16 9.37
N LEU A 45 9.39 -8.39 8.08
CA LEU A 45 9.82 -7.31 7.17
C LEU A 45 8.66 -6.48 6.61
N ALA A 46 7.47 -7.07 6.44
CA ALA A 46 6.31 -6.40 5.84
C ALA A 46 5.70 -5.31 6.74
N LYS A 47 5.82 -5.41 8.07
CA LYS A 47 5.13 -4.52 9.03
C LYS A 47 5.70 -3.10 9.09
N ILE A 48 7.00 -2.91 8.83
CA ILE A 48 7.65 -1.58 8.91
C ILE A 48 7.34 -0.74 7.66
N ALA A 49 7.12 -1.40 6.52
CA ALA A 49 6.88 -0.72 5.26
C ALA A 49 5.54 0.05 5.23
N ASP A 50 4.49 -0.51 5.85
CA ASP A 50 3.11 -0.04 5.69
C ASP A 50 2.88 1.41 6.19
N TRP A 51 3.58 1.81 7.26
CA TRP A 51 3.43 3.15 7.86
C TRP A 51 4.13 4.23 7.04
N ARG A 52 5.35 3.93 6.54
CA ARG A 52 6.16 4.88 5.74
C ARG A 52 5.52 5.14 4.39
N THR A 53 4.92 4.12 3.78
CA THR A 53 4.19 4.25 2.51
C THR A 53 2.88 5.00 2.71
N THR A 54 2.17 4.79 3.82
CA THR A 54 0.90 5.49 4.10
C THR A 54 1.07 7.00 4.22
N GLY A 55 2.11 7.47 4.94
CA GLY A 55 2.38 8.90 5.06
C GLY A 55 2.73 9.58 3.73
N THR A 56 3.56 8.92 2.92
CA THR A 56 3.95 9.44 1.59
C THR A 56 2.74 9.51 0.65
N GLY A 57 1.91 8.46 0.64
CA GLY A 57 0.66 8.43 -0.15
C GLY A 57 -0.33 9.52 0.28
N ALA A 58 -0.49 9.72 1.59
CA ALA A 58 -1.33 10.79 2.14
C ALA A 58 -0.83 12.18 1.70
N ARG A 59 0.48 12.42 1.72
CA ARG A 59 1.04 13.70 1.26
C ARG A 59 0.76 13.94 -0.23
N ILE A 60 0.95 12.93 -1.08
CA ILE A 60 0.68 13.01 -2.52
C ILE A 60 -0.79 13.35 -2.77
N LEU A 61 -1.72 12.68 -2.09
CA LEU A 61 -3.15 12.92 -2.25
C LEU A 61 -3.56 14.32 -1.78
N ALA A 62 -3.00 14.80 -0.67
CA ALA A 62 -3.24 16.14 -0.18
C ALA A 62 -2.69 17.22 -1.13
N ASP A 63 -1.52 17.00 -1.73
CA ASP A 63 -0.92 17.90 -2.74
C ASP A 63 -1.77 18.00 -4.01
N LEU A 64 -2.42 16.89 -4.40
CA LEU A 64 -3.41 16.85 -5.47
C LEU A 64 -4.76 17.51 -5.11
N GLY A 65 -4.90 18.07 -3.91
CA GLY A 65 -6.11 18.75 -3.44
C GLY A 65 -7.24 17.80 -3.05
N VAL A 66 -6.94 16.53 -2.78
CA VAL A 66 -7.93 15.57 -2.32
C VAL A 66 -8.17 15.79 -0.82
N HIS A 67 -9.44 15.79 -0.42
CA HIS A 67 -9.86 15.89 0.99
C HIS A 67 -10.73 14.72 1.44
N ARG A 68 -11.48 14.12 0.50
CA ARG A 68 -12.40 13.02 0.76
C ARG A 68 -12.01 11.82 -0.11
N LEU A 69 -11.72 10.71 0.53
CA LEU A 69 -11.24 9.49 -0.09
C LEU A 69 -12.33 8.42 -0.04
N LYS A 70 -12.65 7.85 -1.22
CA LYS A 70 -13.30 6.55 -1.31
C LYS A 70 -12.20 5.52 -1.51
N VAL A 71 -11.97 4.69 -0.51
CA VAL A 71 -10.90 3.70 -0.52
C VAL A 71 -11.44 2.40 -1.10
N MET A 72 -10.67 1.79 -2.00
CA MET A 72 -10.99 0.50 -2.62
C MET A 72 -10.04 -0.56 -2.08
N GLY A 73 -10.59 -1.68 -1.59
CA GLY A 73 -9.82 -2.84 -1.13
C GLY A 73 -9.84 -3.04 0.40
N ILE A 74 -8.80 -3.70 0.90
CA ILE A 74 -8.76 -4.21 2.29
C ILE A 74 -8.82 -3.05 3.29
N GLU A 75 -9.75 -3.14 4.25
CA GLU A 75 -9.86 -2.16 5.33
C GLU A 75 -8.57 -2.15 6.16
N LYS A 76 -7.86 -1.02 6.13
CA LYS A 76 -6.67 -0.77 6.92
C LYS A 76 -6.90 0.42 7.85
N LYS A 77 -6.35 0.35 9.06
CA LYS A 77 -6.32 1.50 9.96
C LYS A 77 -5.30 2.51 9.46
N TYR A 78 -5.80 3.61 8.90
CA TYR A 78 -4.97 4.72 8.48
C TYR A 78 -4.72 5.68 9.65
N PHE A 79 -3.52 5.62 10.22
CA PHE A 79 -3.10 6.56 11.25
C PHE A 79 -2.53 7.83 10.62
N GLY A 80 -2.95 8.99 11.11
CA GLY A 80 -2.36 10.28 10.73
C GLY A 80 -2.91 10.94 9.46
N LEU A 81 -3.95 10.40 8.81
CA LEU A 81 -4.60 11.05 7.65
C LEU A 81 -5.17 12.44 7.97
N SER A 82 -5.67 12.63 9.18
CA SER A 82 -6.18 13.92 9.66
C SER A 82 -5.12 15.03 9.63
N GLY A 83 -3.84 14.68 9.82
CA GLY A 83 -2.72 15.63 9.69
C GLY A 83 -2.47 16.10 8.26
N TYR A 84 -3.00 15.40 7.26
CA TYR A 84 -2.94 15.75 5.84
C TYR A 84 -4.26 16.32 5.32
N ASN A 85 -5.22 16.63 6.20
CA ASN A 85 -6.57 17.07 5.85
C ASN A 85 -7.30 16.09 4.89
N LEU A 86 -7.04 14.79 5.10
CA LEU A 86 -7.66 13.69 4.37
C LEU A 86 -8.64 12.95 5.28
N GLN A 87 -9.84 12.69 4.75
CA GLN A 87 -10.88 11.92 5.41
C GLN A 87 -11.33 10.77 4.51
N VAL A 88 -11.33 9.56 5.05
CA VAL A 88 -11.96 8.42 4.37
C VAL A 88 -13.45 8.50 4.61
N VAL A 89 -14.22 8.59 3.53
CA VAL A 89 -15.69 8.75 3.58
C VAL A 89 -16.42 7.46 3.25
N GLU A 90 -15.76 6.56 2.51
CA GLU A 90 -16.38 5.32 2.06
C GLU A 90 -15.30 4.26 1.80
N HIS A 91 -15.64 3.01 2.09
CA HIS A 91 -14.87 1.84 1.74
C HIS A 91 -15.68 0.98 0.78
N THR A 92 -15.06 0.56 -0.31
CA THR A 92 -15.64 -0.42 -1.24
C THR A 92 -14.74 -1.63 -1.35
N GLU A 93 -15.37 -2.80 -1.39
CA GLU A 93 -14.71 -4.07 -1.74
C GLU A 93 -14.38 -4.14 -3.24
#